data_AF-A0A959X6I8-F1
#
_entry.id   AF-A0A959X6I8-F1
#
_cell.length_a   1.000
_cell.length_b   1.000
_cell.length_c   1.000
_cell.angle_alpha   90.00
_cell.angle_beta   90.00
_cell.angle_gamma   90.00
#
_symmetry.space_group_name_H-M   'P 1'
#
loop_
_entity.id
_entity.type
_entity.pdbx_description
1 polymer ?
#
loop_
_entity_poly.entity_id
_entity_poly.type
_entity_poly.pdbx_seq_one_letter_code
_entity_poly.pdbx_strand_id
1 'polypeptide(L)'
;LLTRLREACSDEDGTLVKVPHYVHISTAYTAGRRRGAIPEAAHVHDIDYDAETRAALAMKEHVEARSRSSEQLTILRKQAEALHRQAGYLTTSHDTERRRQEWVKQELVKAGTERARSLGWTDVYTFAKALAERVVADLGRDFQISVVRPAIVESSLIHPYAGWIEGFKMADPIILAYGRGQLPDVPASPDAVIDIIPCDFVVNAIVAVCATQPTVGEPEFYHLNSGARNPLTFRGIYEHVR
;
A
#
# COMPACT_ATOMS: atom_id res chain seq x y z
N LEU A 1 3.51 14.04 10.56
CA LEU A 1 2.50 13.50 11.51
C LEU A 1 3.12 13.24 12.87
N LEU A 2 4.16 12.39 12.97
CA LEU A 2 4.83 12.09 14.25
C LEU A 2 5.39 13.34 14.96
N THR A 3 5.94 14.31 14.21
CA THR A 3 6.36 15.60 14.77
C THR A 3 5.20 16.33 15.47
N ARG A 4 4.04 16.43 14.80
CA ARG A 4 2.84 17.05 15.38
C ARG A 4 2.30 16.28 16.59
N LEU A 5 2.42 14.95 16.58
CA LEU A 5 2.06 14.13 17.73
C LEU A 5 2.99 14.39 18.91
N ARG A 6 4.30 14.51 18.68
CA ARG A 6 5.28 14.90 19.70
C ARG A 6 4.92 16.27 20.28
N GLU A 7 4.73 17.27 19.43
CA GLU A 7 4.33 18.62 19.83
C GLU A 7 3.07 18.60 20.70
N ALA A 8 2.03 17.85 20.30
CA ALA A 8 0.78 17.74 21.05
C ALA A 8 0.91 16.99 22.40
N CYS A 9 2.01 16.26 22.61
CA CYS A 9 2.28 15.49 23.82
C CYS A 9 3.41 16.09 24.68
N SER A 10 3.96 17.24 24.28
CA SER A 10 5.07 17.92 24.95
C SER A 10 4.62 19.21 25.63
N ASP A 11 5.39 19.68 26.60
CA ASP A 11 5.26 21.04 27.17
C ASP A 11 5.89 22.11 26.25
N GLU A 12 5.88 23.37 26.71
CA GLU A 12 6.44 24.52 25.98
C GLU A 12 7.95 24.40 25.74
N ASP A 13 8.66 23.64 26.59
CA ASP A 13 10.10 23.39 26.49
C ASP A 13 10.42 22.19 25.56
N GLY A 14 9.39 21.53 25.03
CA GLY A 14 9.53 20.38 24.13
C GLY A 14 9.79 19.05 24.85
N THR A 15 9.60 19.00 26.17
CA THR A 15 9.71 17.77 26.97
C THR A 15 8.39 17.00 26.90
N LEU A 16 8.45 15.69 26.61
CA LEU A 16 7.26 14.85 26.57
C LEU A 16 6.62 14.73 27.97
N VAL A 17 5.40 15.26 28.11
CA VAL A 17 4.60 15.17 29.34
C VAL A 17 3.63 13.98 29.32
N LYS A 18 3.34 13.46 28.12
CA LYS A 18 2.55 12.24 27.92
C LYS A 18 3.25 11.37 26.89
N VAL A 19 3.45 10.09 27.18
CA VAL A 19 3.96 9.14 26.19
C VAL A 19 2.77 8.66 25.34
N PRO A 20 2.69 8.99 24.04
CA PRO A 20 1.62 8.49 23.20
C PRO A 20 1.87 7.04 22.78
N HIS A 21 0.80 6.28 22.64
CA HIS A 21 0.80 5.01 21.91
C HIS A 21 0.42 5.27 20.44
N TYR A 22 1.39 5.14 19.54
CA TYR A 22 1.20 5.26 18.10
C TYR A 22 1.00 3.89 17.46
N VAL A 23 -0.21 3.65 16.96
CA VAL A 23 -0.56 2.43 16.21
C VAL A 23 -0.44 2.70 14.71
N HIS A 24 0.58 2.13 14.09
CA HIS A 24 0.84 2.26 12.65
C HIS A 24 0.16 1.13 11.86
N ILE A 25 -0.70 1.48 10.90
CA ILE A 25 -1.34 0.51 10.02
C ILE A 25 -0.51 0.31 8.75
N SER A 26 0.15 -0.85 8.67
CA SER A 26 0.98 -1.29 7.57
C SER A 26 0.28 -2.36 6.73
N THR A 27 0.97 -3.43 6.34
CA THR A 27 0.43 -4.59 5.62
C THR A 27 1.32 -5.82 5.82
N ALA A 28 0.76 -7.02 5.75
CA ALA A 28 1.50 -8.28 5.85
C ALA A 28 2.52 -8.48 4.71
N TYR A 29 2.38 -7.73 3.62
CA TYR A 29 3.22 -7.83 2.43
C TYR A 29 4.51 -6.98 2.47
N THR A 30 4.85 -6.37 3.62
CA THR A 30 6.07 -5.55 3.76
C THR A 30 7.37 -6.34 3.73
N ALA A 31 7.30 -7.67 3.81
CA ALA A 31 8.48 -8.54 3.78
C ALA A 31 9.14 -8.66 2.40
N GLY A 32 8.61 -8.04 1.35
CA GLY A 32 9.16 -8.10 -0.01
C GLY A 32 9.13 -9.53 -0.57
N ARG A 33 10.17 -9.93 -1.30
CA ARG A 33 10.29 -11.27 -1.93
C ARG A 33 10.82 -12.36 -1.00
N ARG A 34 10.88 -12.10 0.32
CA ARG A 34 11.32 -13.10 1.31
C ARG A 34 10.37 -14.29 1.32
N ARG A 35 10.92 -15.49 1.54
CA ARG A 35 10.18 -16.76 1.57
C ARG A 35 10.26 -17.38 2.96
N GLY A 36 9.28 -18.22 3.27
CA GLY A 36 9.19 -18.91 4.55
C GLY A 36 8.39 -18.13 5.59
N ALA A 37 8.50 -18.55 6.85
CA ALA A 37 7.82 -17.90 7.96
C ALA A 37 8.40 -16.49 8.18
N ILE A 38 7.53 -15.48 8.13
CA ILE A 38 7.90 -14.09 8.43
C ILE A 38 7.49 -13.82 9.88
N PRO A 39 8.43 -13.55 10.79
CA PRO A 39 8.10 -13.26 12.18
C PRO A 39 7.44 -11.89 12.34
N GLU A 40 6.73 -11.73 13.44
CA GLU A 40 6.27 -10.45 13.97
C GLU A 40 7.45 -9.64 14.52
N ALA A 41 8.29 -9.14 13.61
CA ALA A 41 9.45 -8.33 13.93
C ALA A 41 9.70 -7.27 12.85
N ALA A 42 10.64 -6.37 13.13
CA ALA A 42 11.16 -5.43 12.14
C ALA A 42 11.79 -6.17 10.95
N HIS A 43 11.60 -5.64 9.74
CA HIS A 43 12.26 -6.19 8.55
C HIS A 43 13.74 -5.80 8.54
N VAL A 44 14.61 -6.77 8.31
CA VAL A 44 16.06 -6.52 8.21
C VAL A 44 16.40 -5.99 6.82
N HIS A 45 16.76 -4.70 6.74
CA HIS A 45 17.35 -4.05 5.57
C HIS A 45 18.14 -2.80 6.01
N ASP A 46 19.04 -2.33 5.15
CA ASP A 46 19.93 -1.18 5.35
C ASP A 46 19.53 0.06 4.52
N ILE A 47 18.34 0.04 3.95
CA ILE A 47 17.82 1.11 3.09
C ILE A 47 17.62 2.41 3.88
N ASP A 48 18.30 3.46 3.44
CA ASP A 48 18.12 4.83 3.91
C ASP A 48 16.84 5.43 3.29
N TYR A 49 15.77 5.54 4.08
CA TYR A 49 14.49 6.07 3.61
C TYR A 49 14.55 7.56 3.24
N ASP A 50 15.48 8.34 3.81
CA ASP A 50 15.65 9.75 3.48
C ASP A 50 16.33 9.91 2.12
N ALA A 51 17.35 9.09 1.85
CA ALA A 51 17.97 9.01 0.53
C ALA A 51 16.95 8.57 -0.53
N GLU A 52 16.16 7.53 -0.26
CA GLU A 52 15.11 7.07 -1.18
C GLU A 52 14.04 8.14 -1.41
N THR A 53 13.64 8.87 -0.37
CA THR A 53 12.66 9.96 -0.49
C THR A 53 13.20 11.10 -1.37
N ARG A 54 14.46 11.52 -1.15
CA ARG A 54 15.10 12.54 -2.02
C ARG A 54 15.19 12.08 -3.47
N ALA A 55 15.61 10.83 -3.70
CA ALA A 55 15.71 10.27 -5.04
C ALA A 55 14.35 10.16 -5.74
N ALA A 56 13.30 9.76 -5.02
CA ALA A 56 11.94 9.66 -5.55
C ALA A 56 11.37 11.05 -5.93
N LEU A 57 11.63 12.07 -5.11
CA LEU A 57 11.23 13.45 -5.41
C LEU A 57 11.97 14.00 -6.64
N ALA A 58 13.29 13.78 -6.74
CA ALA A 58 14.06 14.17 -7.91
C ALA A 58 13.60 13.43 -9.19
N MET A 59 13.27 12.14 -9.08
CA MET A 59 12.71 11.37 -10.19
C MET A 59 11.36 11.95 -10.64
N LYS A 60 10.52 12.38 -9.71
CA LYS A 60 9.25 13.04 -10.02
C LYS A 60 9.46 14.30 -10.85
N GLU A 61 10.38 15.17 -10.42
CA GLU A 61 10.72 16.39 -11.15
C GLU A 61 11.29 16.08 -12.54
N HIS A 62 12.16 15.08 -12.64
CA HIS A 62 12.74 14.64 -13.91
C HIS A 62 11.67 14.13 -14.90
N VAL A 63 10.76 13.26 -14.45
CA VAL A 63 9.66 12.75 -15.29
C VAL A 63 8.74 13.88 -15.73
N GLU A 64 8.43 14.82 -14.83
CA GLU A 64 7.62 16.00 -15.16
C GLU A 64 8.29 16.91 -16.19
N ALA A 65 9.59 17.15 -16.07
CA ALA A 65 10.35 17.91 -17.06
C ALA A 65 10.33 17.21 -18.43
N ARG A 66 10.58 15.89 -18.46
CA ARG A 66 10.57 15.09 -19.69
C ARG A 66 9.20 15.08 -20.36
N SER A 67 8.11 15.09 -19.60
CA SER A 67 6.74 15.15 -20.13
C SER A 67 6.45 16.42 -20.94
N ARG A 68 7.20 17.50 -20.68
CA ARG A 68 7.06 18.81 -21.35
C ARG A 68 8.11 19.04 -22.45
N SER A 69 8.93 18.03 -22.76
CA SER A 69 9.84 18.08 -23.90
C SER A 69 9.06 18.20 -25.22
N SER A 70 9.67 18.83 -26.23
CA SER A 70 9.06 18.97 -27.55
C SER A 70 8.74 17.63 -28.20
N GLU A 71 9.61 16.64 -28.03
CA GLU A 71 9.43 15.27 -28.52
C GLU A 71 8.18 14.63 -27.90
N GLN A 72 8.10 14.61 -26.57
CA GLN A 72 6.99 13.96 -25.87
C GLN A 72 5.66 14.67 -26.14
N LEU A 73 5.64 16.00 -26.10
CA LEU A 73 4.44 16.78 -26.42
C LEU A 73 3.99 16.56 -27.87
N THR A 74 4.92 16.39 -28.82
CA THR A 74 4.57 16.08 -30.21
C THR A 74 3.90 14.72 -30.34
N ILE A 75 4.39 13.70 -29.63
CA ILE A 75 3.78 12.35 -29.62
C ILE A 75 2.35 12.42 -29.07
N LEU A 76 2.19 13.02 -27.88
CA LEU A 76 0.89 13.10 -27.20
C LEU A 76 -0.12 13.95 -27.98
N ARG A 77 0.33 15.08 -28.55
CA ARG A 77 -0.51 15.93 -29.40
C ARG A 77 -0.99 15.18 -30.65
N LYS A 78 -0.09 14.45 -31.35
CA LYS A 78 -0.48 13.67 -32.53
C LYS A 78 -1.52 12.60 -32.19
N GLN A 79 -1.41 11.95 -31.02
CA GLN A 79 -2.41 11.00 -30.55
C GLN A 79 -3.77 11.67 -30.27
N ALA A 80 -3.76 12.85 -29.64
CA ALA A 80 -4.97 13.62 -29.39
C ALA A 80 -5.63 14.10 -30.71
N GLU A 81 -4.83 14.63 -31.65
CA GLU A 81 -5.29 15.06 -32.97
C GLU A 81 -5.90 13.90 -33.76
N ALA A 82 -5.32 12.69 -33.68
CA ALA A 82 -5.86 11.51 -34.36
C ALA A 82 -7.28 11.16 -33.87
N LEU A 83 -7.57 11.36 -32.58
CA LEU A 83 -8.87 11.05 -31.99
C LEU A 83 -9.88 12.21 -32.11
N HIS A 84 -9.41 13.45 -32.02
CA HIS A 84 -10.27 14.63 -31.83
C HIS A 84 -10.17 15.68 -32.95
N ARG A 85 -9.58 15.35 -34.12
CA ARG A 85 -9.38 16.31 -35.22
C ARG A 85 -10.64 17.12 -35.57
N GLN A 86 -11.80 16.46 -35.60
CA GLN A 86 -13.08 17.08 -35.96
C GLN A 86 -13.72 17.87 -34.81
N ALA A 87 -13.28 17.67 -33.57
CA ALA A 87 -13.82 18.31 -32.37
C ALA A 87 -13.11 19.65 -32.02
N GLY A 88 -12.18 20.11 -32.86
CA GLY A 88 -11.51 21.40 -32.74
C GLY A 88 -10.24 21.42 -31.89
N TYR A 89 -9.53 22.56 -31.95
CA TYR A 89 -8.21 22.74 -31.35
C TYR A 89 -8.22 22.72 -29.81
N LEU A 90 -9.25 23.28 -29.17
CA LEU A 90 -9.35 23.30 -27.70
C LEU A 90 -9.50 21.90 -27.12
N THR A 91 -10.38 21.08 -27.73
CA THR A 91 -10.58 19.67 -27.35
C THR A 91 -9.27 18.88 -27.46
N THR A 92 -8.54 19.09 -28.56
CA THR A 92 -7.23 18.45 -28.79
C THR A 92 -6.20 18.89 -27.73
N SER A 93 -6.16 20.18 -27.38
CA SER A 93 -5.25 20.70 -26.36
C SER A 93 -5.55 20.13 -24.98
N HIS A 94 -6.82 20.06 -24.58
CA HIS A 94 -7.22 19.47 -23.30
C HIS A 94 -6.89 17.97 -23.24
N ASP A 95 -7.15 17.23 -24.33
CA ASP A 95 -6.80 15.81 -24.38
C ASP A 95 -5.29 15.58 -24.36
N THR A 96 -4.51 16.45 -25.01
CA THR A 96 -3.03 16.41 -24.96
C THR A 96 -2.53 16.54 -23.52
N GLU A 97 -3.04 17.51 -22.76
CA GLU A 97 -2.64 17.71 -21.37
C GLU A 97 -3.08 16.55 -20.47
N ARG A 98 -4.31 16.04 -20.66
CA ARG A 98 -4.80 14.85 -19.96
C ARG A 98 -3.89 13.64 -20.20
N ARG A 99 -3.49 13.40 -21.45
CA ARG A 99 -2.56 12.31 -21.82
C ARG A 99 -1.17 12.53 -21.24
N ARG A 100 -0.69 13.78 -21.15
CA ARG A 100 0.60 14.09 -20.51
C ARG A 100 0.56 13.72 -19.02
N GLN A 101 -0.49 14.08 -18.31
CA GLN A 101 -0.67 13.73 -16.90
C GLN A 101 -0.74 12.20 -16.70
N GLU A 102 -1.47 11.49 -17.56
CA GLU A 102 -1.52 10.03 -17.54
C GLU A 102 -0.15 9.39 -17.85
N TRP A 103 0.57 9.93 -18.83
CA TRP A 103 1.93 9.47 -19.14
C TRP A 103 2.89 9.68 -17.97
N VAL A 104 2.84 10.84 -17.31
CA VAL A 104 3.64 11.11 -16.10
C VAL A 104 3.32 10.07 -15.04
N LYS A 105 2.03 9.85 -14.76
CA LYS A 105 1.58 8.85 -13.78
C LYS A 105 2.14 7.46 -14.11
N GLN A 106 2.04 7.02 -15.35
CA GLN A 106 2.55 5.72 -15.80
C GLN A 106 4.07 5.59 -15.64
N GLU A 107 4.82 6.63 -16.01
CA GLU A 107 6.28 6.63 -15.86
C GLU A 107 6.72 6.66 -14.39
N LEU A 108 5.99 7.37 -13.52
CA LEU A 108 6.25 7.34 -12.07
C LEU A 108 5.96 5.96 -11.47
N VAL A 109 4.84 5.33 -11.87
CA VAL A 109 4.52 3.95 -11.44
C VAL A 109 5.61 2.98 -11.90
N LYS A 110 6.05 3.08 -13.15
CA LYS A 110 7.13 2.25 -13.70
C LYS A 110 8.44 2.46 -12.94
N ALA A 111 8.86 3.72 -12.75
CA ALA A 111 10.10 4.05 -12.03
C ALA A 111 10.07 3.54 -10.58
N GLY A 112 8.98 3.79 -9.85
CA GLY A 112 8.81 3.32 -8.47
C GLY A 112 8.76 1.80 -8.37
N THR A 113 8.09 1.13 -9.30
CA THR A 113 8.01 -0.34 -9.34
C THR A 113 9.38 -0.95 -9.58
N GLU A 114 10.13 -0.45 -10.55
CA GLU A 114 11.49 -0.95 -10.82
C GLU A 114 12.45 -0.66 -9.67
N ARG A 115 12.32 0.51 -9.01
CA ARG A 115 13.12 0.80 -7.82
C ARG A 115 12.82 -0.17 -6.68
N ALA A 116 11.55 -0.39 -6.36
CA ALA A 116 11.14 -1.37 -5.35
C ALA A 116 11.66 -2.78 -5.66
N ARG A 117 11.56 -3.22 -6.92
CA ARG A 117 12.08 -4.52 -7.38
C ARG A 117 13.59 -4.64 -7.25
N SER A 118 14.32 -3.57 -7.58
CA SER A 118 15.79 -3.53 -7.42
C SER A 118 16.24 -3.71 -5.97
N LEU A 119 15.37 -3.39 -5.01
CA LEU A 119 15.63 -3.52 -3.57
C LEU A 119 14.99 -4.78 -2.95
N GLY A 120 14.32 -5.62 -3.75
CA GLY A 120 13.78 -6.90 -3.29
C GLY A 120 12.28 -6.89 -2.92
N TRP A 121 11.53 -5.84 -3.25
CA TRP A 121 10.07 -5.80 -3.11
C TRP A 121 9.36 -6.19 -4.41
N THR A 122 8.09 -6.60 -4.31
CA THR A 122 7.28 -7.00 -5.46
C THR A 122 6.77 -5.81 -6.25
N ASP A 123 6.41 -4.74 -5.54
CA ASP A 123 5.80 -3.52 -6.05
C ASP A 123 6.15 -2.32 -5.15
N VAL A 124 5.81 -1.12 -5.63
CA VAL A 124 6.08 0.14 -4.93
C VAL A 124 5.24 0.32 -3.66
N TYR A 125 4.07 -0.31 -3.55
CA TYR A 125 3.18 -0.18 -2.40
C TYR A 125 3.77 -0.88 -1.17
N THR A 126 4.15 -2.14 -1.33
CA THR A 126 4.78 -2.96 -0.28
C THR A 126 6.11 -2.36 0.17
N PHE A 127 6.88 -1.82 -0.78
CA PHE A 127 8.11 -1.09 -0.50
C PHE A 127 7.86 0.17 0.33
N ALA A 128 6.90 1.02 -0.08
CA ALA A 128 6.56 2.24 0.64
C ALA A 128 6.06 1.94 2.07
N LYS A 129 5.27 0.88 2.26
CA LYS A 129 4.83 0.43 3.58
C LYS A 129 6.00 -0.05 4.44
N ALA A 130 6.96 -0.79 3.88
CA ALA A 130 8.15 -1.21 4.63
C ALA A 130 9.01 -0.01 5.06
N LEU A 131 9.22 0.98 4.18
CA LEU A 131 9.91 2.22 4.55
C LEU A 131 9.14 3.02 5.62
N ALA A 132 7.80 3.03 5.56
CA ALA A 132 7.00 3.71 6.57
C ALA A 132 7.16 3.07 7.96
N GLU A 133 7.24 1.75 8.05
CA GLU A 133 7.54 1.06 9.32
C GLU A 133 8.90 1.51 9.89
N ARG A 134 9.90 1.69 9.03
CA ARG A 134 11.22 2.19 9.43
C ARG A 134 11.17 3.65 9.91
N VAL A 135 10.47 4.52 9.19
CA VAL A 135 10.26 5.92 9.58
C VAL A 135 9.57 6.02 10.94
N VAL A 136 8.57 5.16 11.19
CA VAL A 136 7.85 5.14 12.48
C VAL A 136 8.75 4.69 13.60
N ALA A 137 9.54 3.63 13.40
CA ALA A 137 10.49 3.15 14.40
C ALA A 137 11.55 4.22 14.75
N ASP A 138 12.11 4.89 13.73
CA ASP A 138 13.21 5.84 13.93
C ASP A 138 12.72 7.18 14.52
N LEU A 139 11.61 7.74 14.01
CA LEU A 139 11.10 9.03 14.48
C LEU A 139 10.24 8.93 15.75
N GLY A 140 9.66 7.75 16.01
CA GLY A 140 8.81 7.48 17.16
C GLY A 140 9.54 6.83 18.34
N ARG A 141 10.87 6.83 18.38
CA ARG A 141 11.69 6.19 19.42
C ARG A 141 11.32 6.55 20.88
N ASP A 142 10.71 7.72 21.09
CA ASP A 142 10.30 8.21 22.40
C ASP A 142 8.81 7.87 22.71
N PHE A 143 8.17 7.07 21.86
CA PHE A 143 6.76 6.67 21.95
C PHE A 143 6.61 5.16 22.20
N GLN A 144 5.42 4.78 22.65
CA GLN A 144 4.94 3.41 22.57
C GLN A 144 4.49 3.15 21.12
N ILE A 145 5.02 2.12 20.45
CA ILE A 145 4.73 1.84 19.04
C ILE A 145 4.20 0.43 18.87
N SER A 146 3.07 0.33 18.16
CA SER A 146 2.59 -0.93 17.59
C SER A 146 2.45 -0.81 16.08
N VAL A 147 2.91 -1.82 15.35
CA VAL A 147 2.78 -1.92 13.89
C VAL A 147 1.83 -3.06 13.55
N VAL A 148 0.68 -2.72 12.99
CA VAL A 148 -0.35 -3.69 12.61
C VAL A 148 -0.27 -3.96 11.11
N ARG A 149 -0.10 -5.22 10.73
CA ARG A 149 0.13 -5.70 9.36
C ARG A 149 -1.03 -6.60 8.92
N PRO A 150 -2.16 -6.03 8.47
CA PRO A 150 -3.24 -6.81 7.89
C PRO A 150 -2.84 -7.40 6.53
N ALA A 151 -3.39 -8.58 6.24
CA ALA A 151 -3.36 -9.17 4.90
C ALA A 151 -4.36 -8.49 3.95
N ILE A 152 -4.88 -9.20 2.94
CA ILE A 152 -5.89 -8.65 2.03
C ILE A 152 -7.18 -8.48 2.84
N VAL A 153 -7.57 -7.23 3.06
CA VAL A 153 -8.76 -6.90 3.85
C VAL A 153 -9.99 -6.96 2.94
N GLU A 154 -10.92 -7.83 3.28
CA GLU A 154 -12.17 -8.02 2.53
C GLU A 154 -13.39 -7.71 3.41
N SER A 155 -14.59 -7.92 2.85
CA SER A 155 -15.87 -7.60 3.51
C SER A 155 -15.99 -8.19 4.91
N SER A 156 -16.77 -7.54 5.76
CA SER A 156 -16.98 -7.96 7.14
C SER A 156 -17.65 -9.32 7.25
N LEU A 157 -17.29 -10.06 8.30
CA LEU A 157 -17.96 -11.31 8.65
C LEU A 157 -19.20 -11.07 9.51
N ILE A 158 -19.09 -10.19 10.51
CA ILE A 158 -20.10 -9.96 11.55
C ILE A 158 -20.57 -8.50 11.55
N HIS A 159 -19.67 -7.53 11.65
CA HIS A 159 -20.03 -6.11 11.85
C HIS A 159 -19.63 -5.20 10.68
N PRO A 160 -20.49 -4.27 10.24
CA PRO A 160 -21.85 -3.99 10.73
C PRO A 160 -22.88 -5.06 10.34
N TYR A 161 -22.62 -5.83 9.28
CA TYR A 161 -23.34 -7.04 8.88
C TYR A 161 -22.48 -7.84 7.90
N ALA A 162 -22.78 -9.12 7.69
CA ALA A 162 -22.00 -9.96 6.77
C ALA A 162 -21.97 -9.40 5.33
N GLY A 163 -20.79 -9.31 4.74
CA GLY A 163 -20.61 -8.81 3.37
C GLY A 163 -20.53 -7.29 3.24
N TRP A 164 -20.56 -6.53 4.34
CA TRP A 164 -20.38 -5.07 4.26
C TRP A 164 -18.93 -4.71 3.89
N ILE A 165 -18.78 -3.76 2.96
CA ILE A 165 -17.50 -3.18 2.58
C ILE A 165 -17.68 -1.76 2.05
N GLU A 166 -16.70 -0.89 2.30
CA GLU A 166 -16.68 0.45 1.73
C GLU A 166 -15.91 0.49 0.40
N GLY A 167 -16.69 0.53 -0.69
CA GLY A 167 -16.19 0.54 -2.07
C GLY A 167 -15.60 -0.80 -2.50
N PHE A 168 -15.41 -0.97 -3.82
CA PHE A 168 -14.71 -2.13 -4.36
C PHE A 168 -13.18 -1.95 -4.21
N LYS A 169 -12.53 -2.86 -3.49
CA LYS A 169 -11.07 -3.00 -3.37
C LYS A 169 -10.54 -3.82 -4.55
N MET A 170 -9.25 -4.10 -4.57
CA MET A 170 -8.62 -4.79 -5.71
C MET A 170 -9.09 -6.25 -5.87
N ALA A 171 -9.35 -6.97 -4.77
CA ALA A 171 -9.76 -8.37 -4.84
C ALA A 171 -11.27 -8.54 -5.00
N ASP A 172 -12.11 -7.61 -4.52
CA ASP A 172 -13.58 -7.73 -4.64
C ASP A 172 -14.08 -7.96 -6.08
N PRO A 173 -13.65 -7.21 -7.13
CA PRO A 173 -14.08 -7.45 -8.50
C PRO A 173 -13.67 -8.83 -9.01
N ILE A 174 -12.53 -9.34 -8.57
CA ILE A 174 -12.03 -10.66 -8.95
C ILE A 174 -12.90 -11.73 -8.28
N ILE A 175 -13.13 -11.63 -6.97
CA ILE A 175 -13.98 -12.52 -6.19
C ILE A 175 -15.41 -12.52 -6.76
N LEU A 176 -15.95 -11.34 -7.08
CA LEU A 176 -17.30 -11.18 -7.64
C LEU A 176 -17.40 -11.74 -9.06
N ALA A 177 -16.45 -11.43 -9.95
CA ALA A 177 -16.42 -11.98 -11.30
C ALA A 177 -16.29 -13.50 -11.27
N TYR A 178 -15.51 -14.03 -10.33
CA TYR A 178 -15.36 -15.46 -10.11
C TYR A 178 -16.66 -16.10 -9.60
N GLY A 179 -17.29 -15.53 -8.56
CA GLY A 179 -18.57 -16.02 -8.03
C GLY A 179 -19.74 -15.91 -9.01
N ARG A 180 -19.67 -15.02 -9.99
CA ARG A 180 -20.64 -14.93 -11.11
C ARG A 180 -20.32 -15.86 -12.28
N GLY A 181 -19.22 -16.62 -12.22
CA GLY A 181 -18.75 -17.47 -13.32
C GLY A 181 -18.25 -16.69 -14.54
N GLN A 182 -17.99 -15.38 -14.40
CA GLN A 182 -17.48 -14.51 -15.46
C GLN A 182 -15.96 -14.65 -15.64
N LEU A 183 -15.28 -15.13 -14.60
CA LEU A 183 -13.85 -15.45 -14.62
C LEU A 183 -13.69 -16.96 -14.40
N PRO A 184 -13.65 -17.78 -15.46
CA PRO A 184 -13.60 -19.24 -15.31
C PRO A 184 -12.26 -19.73 -14.76
N ASP A 185 -11.17 -19.00 -15.05
CA ASP A 185 -9.81 -19.36 -14.68
C ASP A 185 -9.09 -18.19 -14.01
N VAL A 186 -8.38 -18.48 -12.91
CA VAL A 186 -7.48 -17.53 -12.24
C VAL A 186 -6.04 -18.02 -12.47
N PRO A 187 -5.12 -17.18 -12.99
CA PRO A 187 -3.73 -17.57 -13.26
C PRO A 187 -2.91 -17.64 -11.95
N ALA A 188 -3.26 -18.57 -11.08
CA ALA A 188 -2.60 -18.83 -9.81
C ALA A 188 -2.39 -20.33 -9.61
N SER A 189 -1.38 -20.70 -8.81
CA SER A 189 -1.28 -22.09 -8.37
C SER A 189 -2.48 -22.43 -7.50
N PRO A 190 -3.20 -23.55 -7.74
CA PRO A 190 -4.33 -23.95 -6.91
C PRO A 190 -3.99 -24.07 -5.42
N ASP A 191 -2.73 -24.40 -5.12
CA ASP A 191 -2.22 -24.61 -3.77
C ASP A 191 -1.57 -23.35 -3.17
N ALA A 192 -1.52 -22.25 -3.93
CA ALA A 192 -1.07 -20.98 -3.39
C ALA A 192 -2.09 -20.45 -2.36
N VAL A 193 -1.57 -20.06 -1.20
CA VAL A 193 -2.33 -19.43 -0.13
C VAL A 193 -2.65 -18.00 -0.52
N ILE A 194 -3.90 -17.60 -0.31
CA ILE A 194 -4.40 -16.24 -0.46
C ILE A 194 -4.90 -15.78 0.91
N ASP A 195 -4.11 -14.92 1.55
CA ASP A 195 -4.43 -14.43 2.88
C ASP A 195 -5.47 -13.32 2.83
N ILE A 196 -6.70 -13.67 3.19
CA ILE A 196 -7.86 -12.78 3.32
C ILE A 196 -8.22 -12.64 4.80
N ILE A 197 -8.48 -11.40 5.24
CA ILE A 197 -8.93 -11.10 6.59
C ILE A 197 -10.19 -10.20 6.55
N PRO A 198 -11.28 -10.54 7.26
CA PRO A 198 -12.45 -9.67 7.32
C PRO A 198 -12.15 -8.31 7.94
N CYS A 199 -12.74 -7.24 7.40
CA CYS A 199 -12.46 -5.88 7.84
C CYS A 199 -12.84 -5.64 9.32
N ASP A 200 -13.90 -6.27 9.82
CA ASP A 200 -14.31 -6.17 11.22
C ASP A 200 -13.33 -6.83 12.18
N PHE A 201 -12.67 -7.92 11.76
CA PHE A 201 -11.59 -8.53 12.54
C PHE A 201 -10.38 -7.62 12.60
N VAL A 202 -10.05 -6.95 11.49
CA VAL A 202 -8.98 -5.93 11.47
C VAL A 202 -9.28 -4.78 12.42
N VAL A 203 -10.51 -4.25 12.40
CA VAL A 203 -10.91 -3.17 13.33
C VAL A 203 -10.82 -3.64 14.78
N ASN A 204 -11.36 -4.81 15.11
CA ASN A 204 -11.31 -5.36 16.47
C ASN A 204 -9.86 -5.55 16.97
N ALA A 205 -8.98 -6.06 16.10
CA ALA A 205 -7.58 -6.22 16.43
C ALA A 205 -6.88 -4.86 16.64
N ILE A 206 -7.15 -3.85 15.81
CA ILE A 206 -6.59 -2.51 16.00
C ILE A 206 -7.04 -1.92 17.34
N VAL A 207 -8.33 -2.05 17.70
CA VAL A 207 -8.84 -1.58 18.99
C VAL A 207 -8.17 -2.32 20.16
N ALA A 208 -7.97 -3.63 20.04
CA ALA A 208 -7.26 -4.41 21.05
C ALA A 208 -5.79 -3.97 21.18
N VAL A 209 -5.11 -3.72 20.05
CA VAL A 209 -3.73 -3.21 20.02
C VAL A 209 -3.64 -1.83 20.66
N CYS A 210 -4.61 -0.93 20.46
CA CYS A 210 -4.62 0.37 21.15
C CYS A 210 -4.61 0.26 22.69
N ALA A 211 -5.07 -0.87 23.25
CA ALA A 211 -5.07 -1.12 24.69
C ALA A 211 -3.78 -1.78 25.21
N THR A 212 -2.84 -2.17 24.33
CA THR A 212 -1.52 -2.67 24.76
C THR A 212 -0.62 -1.52 25.18
N GLN A 213 0.49 -1.86 25.85
CA GLN A 213 1.46 -0.91 26.39
C GLN A 213 2.88 -1.38 25.99
N PRO A 214 3.27 -1.23 24.71
CA PRO A 214 4.60 -1.64 24.28
C PRO A 214 5.67 -0.83 25.00
N THR A 215 6.87 -1.40 25.13
CA THR A 215 8.02 -0.68 25.71
C THR A 215 8.40 0.48 24.80
N VAL A 216 8.69 1.64 25.39
CA VAL A 216 9.15 2.82 24.63
C VAL A 216 10.45 2.49 23.90
N GLY A 217 10.49 2.81 22.60
CA GLY A 217 11.66 2.55 21.76
C GLY A 217 11.76 1.11 21.26
N GLU A 218 10.85 0.21 21.65
CA GLU A 218 10.79 -1.17 21.19
C GLU A 218 9.44 -1.43 20.50
N PRO A 219 9.34 -1.22 19.17
CA PRO A 219 8.10 -1.45 18.44
C PRO A 219 7.64 -2.91 18.51
N GLU A 220 6.36 -3.11 18.81
CA GLU A 220 5.69 -4.40 18.67
C GLU A 220 5.05 -4.54 17.29
N PHE A 221 5.00 -5.76 16.76
CA PHE A 221 4.47 -6.05 15.43
C PHE A 221 3.35 -7.08 15.52
N TYR A 222 2.28 -6.89 14.76
CA TYR A 222 1.10 -7.74 14.78
C TYR A 222 0.70 -8.10 13.35
N HIS A 223 0.67 -9.39 13.00
CA HIS A 223 0.19 -9.89 11.72
C HIS A 223 -1.29 -10.24 11.83
N LEU A 224 -2.14 -9.61 11.01
CA LEU A 224 -3.55 -9.96 10.92
C LEU A 224 -3.78 -10.77 9.64
N ASN A 225 -3.50 -12.06 9.73
CA ASN A 225 -3.67 -13.05 8.66
C ASN A 225 -4.07 -14.41 9.24
N SER A 226 -4.44 -15.36 8.38
CA SER A 226 -4.77 -16.72 8.80
C SER A 226 -3.87 -17.78 8.18
N GLY A 227 -3.08 -17.45 7.15
CA GLY A 227 -2.39 -18.39 6.26
C GLY A 227 -1.47 -19.38 6.95
N ALA A 228 -0.85 -18.99 8.07
CA ALA A 228 0.01 -19.88 8.83
C ALA A 228 -0.75 -20.93 9.68
N ARG A 229 -2.01 -20.68 10.02
CA ARG A 229 -2.81 -21.52 10.94
C ARG A 229 -4.06 -22.12 10.30
N ASN A 230 -4.71 -21.37 9.42
CA ASN A 230 -5.91 -21.73 8.68
C ASN A 230 -5.79 -21.17 7.25
N PRO A 231 -5.01 -21.84 6.37
CA PRO A 231 -4.76 -21.37 5.02
C PRO A 231 -5.99 -21.47 4.12
N LEU A 232 -6.35 -20.36 3.47
CA LEU A 232 -7.24 -20.36 2.33
C LEU A 232 -6.41 -20.42 1.05
N THR A 233 -6.61 -21.43 0.21
CA THR A 233 -5.93 -21.55 -1.09
C THR A 233 -6.85 -21.12 -2.23
N PHE A 234 -6.29 -20.85 -3.41
CA PHE A 234 -7.11 -20.59 -4.61
C PHE A 234 -8.06 -21.75 -4.93
N ARG A 235 -7.63 -23.00 -4.70
CA ARG A 235 -8.51 -24.18 -4.77
C ARG A 235 -9.63 -24.11 -3.73
N GLY A 236 -9.31 -23.75 -2.49
CA GLY A 236 -10.30 -23.61 -1.43
C GLY A 236 -11.37 -22.55 -1.76
N ILE A 237 -10.98 -21.41 -2.34
CA ILE A 237 -11.95 -20.41 -2.83
C ILE A 237 -12.91 -21.04 -3.84
N TYR A 238 -12.37 -21.78 -4.82
CA TYR A 238 -13.20 -22.46 -5.81
C TYR A 238 -14.21 -23.43 -5.20
N GLU A 239 -13.77 -24.24 -4.23
CA GLU A 239 -14.61 -25.21 -3.54
C GLU A 239 -15.68 -24.55 -2.63
N HIS A 240 -15.42 -23.36 -2.10
CA HIS A 240 -16.37 -22.63 -1.24
C HIS A 240 -17.40 -21.79 -2.01
N VAL A 241 -17.07 -21.36 -3.22
CA VAL A 241 -17.94 -20.49 -4.04
C VAL A 241 -18.87 -21.30 -4.95
N ARG A 242 -18.56 -22.57 -5.24
CA ARG A 242 -19.40 -23.47 -6.05
C ARG A 242 -20.28 -24.41 -5.24
#